data_AF-A0A2D4Q602-F1
#
_entry.id   AF-A0A2D4Q602-F1
#
_cell.length_a   1.000
_cell.length_b   1.000
_cell.length_c   1.000
_cell.angle_alpha   90.00
_cell.angle_beta   90.00
_cell.angle_gamma   90.00
#
_symmetry.space_group_name_H-M   'P 1'
#
loop_
_entity.id
_entity.type
_entity.pdbx_description
1 polymer ?
#
loop_
_entity_poly.entity_id
_entity_poly.type
_entity_poly.pdbx_seq_one_letter_code
_entity_poly.pdbx_strand_id
1 'polypeptide(L)'
;ADIGWITGHSYLTYGPLANGATSVLFEGLPIYPDVSRMWNIIDKYKVTKFYTAPTAIRLLMKYGDEPVKKYSRKSLKVLGTVGEPINPEAWLWFYRVVGEERCPIVDTFWQTETGGHVLTPLPFATPMKPGSATFPFFGVVPAVLDESGEELEGEAEGYLVFKQPWPGIMRTVYKNQQRFEATYFQKFPGYYVTGDGKSSQRNFDSKILSYETYFLFNLEIFKRVRSPHICTFLL
;
A
#
# COMPACT_ATOMS: atom_id res chain seq x y z
N ALA A 1 -9.88 2.74 -7.78
CA ALA A 1 -10.41 2.86 -6.41
C ALA A 1 -11.55 3.86 -6.45
N ASP A 2 -12.59 3.66 -5.64
CA ASP A 2 -13.74 4.56 -5.62
C ASP A 2 -13.53 5.71 -4.60
N ILE A 3 -14.07 6.90 -4.92
CA ILE A 3 -13.97 8.10 -4.07
C ILE A 3 -14.66 7.95 -2.71
N GLY A 4 -15.60 7.02 -2.57
CA GLY A 4 -16.28 6.69 -1.32
C GLY A 4 -15.39 6.00 -0.28
N TRP A 5 -14.19 5.55 -0.65
CA TRP A 5 -13.22 4.93 0.26
C TRP A 5 -12.03 5.84 0.53
N ILE A 6 -11.34 5.61 1.65
CA ILE A 6 -10.15 6.40 2.02
C ILE A 6 -9.06 6.39 0.93
N THR A 7 -8.91 5.29 0.18
CA THR A 7 -7.99 5.21 -0.97
C THR A 7 -8.32 6.27 -2.03
N GLY A 8 -9.60 6.50 -2.31
CA GLY A 8 -10.03 7.57 -3.21
C GLY A 8 -9.77 8.97 -2.64
N HIS A 9 -9.90 9.14 -1.32
CA HIS A 9 -9.59 10.42 -0.68
C HIS A 9 -8.08 10.72 -0.79
N SER A 10 -7.24 9.84 -0.25
CA SER A 10 -5.81 10.08 -0.11
C SER A 10 -5.03 9.93 -1.42
N TYR A 11 -5.37 8.95 -2.27
CA TYR A 11 -4.52 8.57 -3.40
C TYR A 11 -5.12 8.82 -4.78
N LEU A 12 -6.41 9.13 -4.89
CA LEU A 12 -7.00 9.61 -6.13
C LEU A 12 -7.09 11.13 -6.16
N THR A 13 -7.46 11.74 -5.02
CA THR A 13 -7.72 13.18 -4.91
C THR A 13 -6.59 13.92 -4.19
N TYR A 14 -6.50 13.85 -2.86
CA TYR A 14 -5.68 14.77 -2.07
C TYR A 14 -4.18 14.64 -2.35
N GLY A 15 -3.62 13.43 -2.26
CA GLY A 15 -2.19 13.18 -2.45
C GLY A 15 -1.71 13.59 -3.85
N PRO A 16 -2.29 13.07 -4.94
CA PRO A 16 -1.88 13.45 -6.29
C PRO A 16 -2.03 14.95 -6.56
N LEU A 17 -3.17 15.56 -6.22
CA LEU A 17 -3.42 16.97 -6.52
C LEU A 17 -2.50 17.90 -5.71
N ALA A 18 -2.22 17.58 -4.44
CA ALA A 18 -1.25 18.31 -3.64
C ALA A 18 0.18 18.25 -4.20
N ASN A 19 0.50 17.20 -4.97
CA ASN A 19 1.79 17.04 -5.66
C ASN A 19 1.78 17.56 -7.11
N GLY A 20 0.70 18.21 -7.56
CA GLY A 20 0.56 18.65 -8.96
C GLY A 20 0.55 17.49 -9.97
N ALA A 21 0.23 16.28 -9.53
CA ALA A 21 0.16 15.10 -10.38
C ALA A 21 -1.16 15.04 -11.16
N THR A 22 -1.20 14.19 -12.18
CA THR A 22 -2.39 13.92 -12.97
C THR A 22 -3.02 12.61 -12.53
N SER A 23 -4.29 12.63 -12.15
CA SER A 23 -5.03 11.42 -11.81
C SER A 23 -5.99 11.03 -12.94
N VAL A 24 -6.11 9.74 -13.22
CA VAL A 24 -7.15 9.17 -14.07
C VAL A 24 -8.31 8.76 -13.18
N LEU A 25 -9.39 9.56 -13.20
CA LEU A 25 -10.66 9.17 -12.61
C LEU A 25 -11.35 8.17 -13.54
N PHE A 26 -11.43 6.92 -13.11
CA PHE A 26 -12.03 5.84 -13.88
C PHE A 26 -13.48 5.60 -13.46
N GLU A 27 -14.41 5.87 -14.38
CA GLU A 27 -15.81 5.45 -14.26
C GLU A 27 -16.03 4.16 -15.06
N GLY A 28 -16.49 3.11 -14.39
CA GLY A 28 -16.84 1.82 -15.00
C GLY A 28 -16.30 0.63 -14.22
N LEU A 29 -16.30 -0.53 -14.89
CA LEU A 29 -15.81 -1.79 -14.34
C LEU A 29 -14.51 -2.22 -15.05
N PRO A 30 -13.57 -2.90 -14.36
CA PRO A 30 -12.30 -3.35 -14.95
C PRO A 30 -12.44 -4.27 -16.17
N ILE A 31 -13.64 -4.82 -16.41
CA ILE A 31 -13.94 -5.80 -17.46
C ILE A 31 -15.00 -5.32 -18.46
N TYR A 32 -15.39 -4.04 -18.42
CA TYR A 32 -16.37 -3.47 -19.34
C TYR A 32 -15.74 -2.38 -20.22
N PRO A 33 -15.96 -2.38 -21.56
CA PRO A 33 -16.80 -3.30 -22.33
C PRO A 33 -16.17 -4.69 -22.54
N ASP A 34 -14.88 -4.84 -22.25
CA ASP A 34 -14.17 -6.11 -22.30
C ASP A 34 -13.06 -6.18 -21.23
N VAL A 35 -12.51 -7.38 -21.02
CA VAL A 35 -11.50 -7.70 -20.00
C VAL A 35 -10.15 -6.98 -20.19
N SER A 36 -9.97 -6.31 -21.32
CA SER A 36 -8.77 -5.51 -21.61
C SER A 36 -8.90 -4.04 -21.24
N ARG A 37 -10.02 -3.63 -20.63
CA ARG A 37 -10.34 -2.24 -20.31
C ARG A 37 -9.23 -1.50 -19.56
N MET A 38 -8.69 -2.11 -18.50
CA MET A 38 -7.63 -1.47 -17.70
C MET A 38 -6.36 -1.21 -18.52
N TRP A 39 -5.99 -2.16 -19.38
CA TRP A 39 -4.80 -2.08 -20.22
C TRP A 39 -4.97 -1.05 -21.34
N ASN A 40 -6.17 -0.97 -21.92
CA ASN A 40 -6.53 0.08 -22.86
C ASN A 40 -6.40 1.47 -22.26
N ILE A 41 -6.90 1.68 -21.02
CA ILE A 41 -6.78 2.96 -20.31
C ILE A 41 -5.30 3.30 -20.06
N ILE A 42 -4.51 2.33 -19.61
CA ILE A 42 -3.07 2.51 -19.37
C ILE A 42 -2.36 2.99 -20.64
N ASP A 43 -2.60 2.33 -21.77
CA ASP A 43 -1.96 2.68 -23.04
C ASP A 43 -2.47 4.00 -23.63
N LYS A 44 -3.77 4.28 -23.49
CA LYS A 44 -4.41 5.50 -24.00
C LYS A 44 -3.89 6.74 -23.29
N TYR A 45 -3.83 6.71 -21.95
CA TYR A 45 -3.44 7.87 -21.14
C TYR A 45 -1.97 7.84 -20.69
N LYS A 46 -1.19 6.86 -21.16
CA LYS A 46 0.22 6.68 -20.79
C LYS A 46 0.41 6.67 -19.28
N VAL A 47 -0.43 5.89 -18.60
CA VAL A 47 -0.41 5.77 -17.14
C VAL A 47 0.98 5.31 -16.70
N THR A 48 1.53 6.00 -15.69
CA THR A 48 2.87 5.70 -15.16
C THR A 48 2.84 4.88 -13.88
N LYS A 49 1.72 4.96 -13.14
CA LYS A 49 1.51 4.24 -11.88
C LYS A 49 0.12 3.65 -11.89
N PHE A 50 0.03 2.34 -11.71
CA PHE A 50 -1.25 1.64 -11.65
C PHE A 50 -1.44 1.06 -10.25
N TYR A 51 -2.44 1.53 -9.51
CA TYR A 51 -2.64 1.23 -8.10
C TYR A 51 -4.04 0.67 -7.88
N THR A 52 -4.17 -0.62 -7.59
CA THR A 52 -5.48 -1.28 -7.57
C THR A 52 -5.61 -2.28 -6.41
N ALA A 53 -6.77 -2.90 -6.25
CA ALA A 53 -7.00 -3.89 -5.20
C ALA A 53 -6.60 -5.31 -5.66
N PRO A 54 -6.11 -6.18 -4.77
CA PRO A 54 -5.89 -7.61 -5.05
C PRO A 54 -7.11 -8.31 -5.64
N THR A 55 -8.33 -7.97 -5.22
CA THR A 55 -9.56 -8.49 -5.81
C THR A 55 -9.65 -8.19 -7.31
N ALA A 56 -9.29 -6.97 -7.74
CA ALA A 56 -9.26 -6.63 -9.16
C ALA A 56 -8.13 -7.36 -9.91
N ILE A 57 -6.95 -7.49 -9.28
CA ILE A 57 -5.83 -8.26 -9.85
C ILE A 57 -6.24 -9.72 -10.07
N ARG A 58 -6.82 -10.38 -9.05
CA ARG A 58 -7.30 -11.76 -9.13
C ARG A 58 -8.43 -11.92 -10.14
N LEU A 59 -9.33 -10.95 -10.26
CA LEU A 59 -10.37 -10.96 -11.28
C LEU A 59 -9.78 -10.96 -12.69
N LEU A 60 -8.84 -10.05 -12.96
CA LEU A 60 -8.21 -9.92 -14.28
C LEU A 60 -7.34 -11.14 -14.61
N MET A 61 -6.61 -11.66 -13.62
CA MET A 61 -5.78 -12.87 -13.75
C MET A 61 -6.59 -14.09 -14.22
N LYS A 62 -7.86 -14.23 -13.80
CA LYS A 62 -8.73 -15.35 -14.22
C LYS A 62 -8.99 -15.40 -15.72
N TYR A 63 -8.84 -14.28 -16.44
CA TYR A 63 -9.03 -14.21 -17.89
C TYR A 63 -7.74 -14.49 -18.68
N GLY A 64 -6.67 -14.91 -18.00
CA GLY A 64 -5.38 -15.21 -18.60
C GLY A 64 -4.61 -13.97 -19.04
N ASP A 65 -3.49 -14.21 -19.73
CA ASP A 65 -2.54 -13.15 -20.06
C ASP A 65 -2.86 -12.40 -21.36
N GLU A 66 -3.57 -13.05 -22.28
CA GLU A 66 -3.82 -12.53 -23.63
C GLU A 66 -4.46 -11.13 -23.65
N PRO A 67 -5.49 -10.83 -22.82
CA PRO A 67 -6.03 -9.47 -22.73
C PRO A 67 -4.98 -8.43 -22.35
N VAL A 68 -4.02 -8.80 -21.50
CA VAL A 68 -2.95 -7.92 -21.03
C VAL A 68 -1.89 -7.74 -22.12
N LYS A 69 -1.45 -8.84 -22.73
CA LYS A 69 -0.35 -8.90 -23.72
C LYS A 69 -0.67 -8.18 -25.04
N LYS A 70 -1.95 -7.96 -25.35
CA LYS A 70 -2.39 -7.12 -26.49
C LYS A 70 -2.01 -5.64 -26.36
N TYR A 71 -1.65 -5.19 -25.16
CA TYR A 71 -1.33 -3.79 -24.86
C TYR A 71 0.13 -3.64 -24.44
N SER A 72 0.70 -2.49 -24.78
CA SER A 72 2.11 -2.18 -24.61
C SER A 72 2.50 -1.99 -23.15
N ARG A 73 1.74 -1.21 -22.38
CA ARG A 73 1.94 -0.89 -20.95
C ARG A 73 3.35 -0.36 -20.62
N LYS A 74 4.15 0.00 -21.62
CA LYS A 74 5.54 0.50 -21.47
C LYS A 74 5.65 1.80 -20.66
N SER A 75 4.55 2.55 -20.53
CA SER A 75 4.50 3.76 -19.70
C SER A 75 4.55 3.45 -18.20
N LEU A 76 4.14 2.25 -17.78
CA LEU A 76 4.14 1.85 -16.38
C LEU A 76 5.56 1.81 -15.82
N LYS A 77 5.70 2.41 -14.64
CA LYS A 77 6.94 2.48 -13.85
C LYS A 77 6.79 1.86 -12.48
N VAL A 78 5.60 1.89 -11.89
CA VAL A 78 5.30 1.33 -10.57
C VAL A 78 3.91 0.71 -10.61
N LEU A 79 3.78 -0.47 -10.01
CA LEU A 79 2.52 -1.12 -9.73
C LEU A 79 2.24 -1.01 -8.24
N GLY A 80 1.00 -0.83 -7.84
CA GLY A 80 0.62 -0.77 -6.43
C GLY A 80 -0.57 -1.67 -6.14
N THR A 81 -0.61 -2.19 -4.92
CA THR A 81 -1.71 -3.01 -4.41
C THR A 81 -2.13 -2.59 -3.01
N VAL A 82 -3.45 -2.55 -2.75
CA VAL A 82 -4.02 -2.00 -1.51
C VAL A 82 -5.32 -2.67 -1.08
N GLY A 83 -5.56 -2.63 0.23
CA GLY A 83 -6.88 -2.83 0.84
C GLY A 83 -7.10 -4.23 1.42
N GLU A 84 -6.34 -5.21 0.97
CA GLU A 84 -6.37 -6.58 1.48
C GLU A 84 -5.03 -7.28 1.19
N PRO A 85 -4.75 -8.43 1.83
CA PRO A 85 -3.58 -9.24 1.47
C PRO A 85 -3.62 -9.73 0.03
N ILE A 86 -2.48 -9.63 -0.67
CA ILE A 86 -2.26 -10.24 -1.97
C ILE A 86 -1.52 -11.58 -1.81
N ASN A 87 -2.06 -12.66 -2.38
CA ASN A 87 -1.39 -13.95 -2.35
C ASN A 87 -0.19 -13.97 -3.33
N PRO A 88 0.86 -14.78 -3.08
CA PRO A 88 2.07 -14.79 -3.91
C PRO A 88 1.81 -15.05 -5.40
N GLU A 89 0.82 -15.89 -5.74
CA GLU A 89 0.45 -16.17 -7.12
C GLU A 89 -0.04 -14.92 -7.86
N ALA A 90 -1.02 -14.19 -7.30
CA ALA A 90 -1.53 -12.97 -7.90
C ALA A 90 -0.46 -11.86 -7.94
N TRP A 91 0.40 -11.79 -6.91
CA TRP A 91 1.53 -10.87 -6.87
C TRP A 91 2.51 -11.16 -8.02
N LEU A 92 2.88 -12.42 -8.22
CA LEU A 92 3.81 -12.83 -9.29
C LEU A 92 3.20 -12.61 -10.67
N TRP A 93 1.90 -12.88 -10.86
CA TRP A 93 1.21 -12.54 -12.11
C TRP A 93 1.23 -11.03 -12.37
N PHE A 94 0.93 -10.22 -11.36
CA PHE A 94 0.95 -8.77 -11.49
C PHE A 94 2.34 -8.25 -11.84
N TYR A 95 3.40 -8.82 -11.24
CA TYR A 95 4.78 -8.45 -11.53
C TYR A 95 5.22 -8.88 -12.94
N ARG A 96 5.05 -10.16 -13.28
CA ARG A 96 5.57 -10.76 -14.51
C ARG A 96 4.74 -10.42 -15.74
N VAL A 97 3.43 -10.49 -15.63
CA VAL A 97 2.53 -10.32 -16.78
C VAL A 97 2.20 -8.85 -16.97
N VAL A 98 1.70 -8.16 -15.93
CA VAL A 98 1.28 -6.76 -16.05
C VAL A 98 2.48 -5.80 -16.09
N GLY A 99 3.44 -5.99 -15.18
CA GLY A 99 4.63 -5.15 -15.05
C GLY A 99 5.81 -5.54 -15.95
N GLU A 100 5.73 -6.68 -16.64
CA GLU A 100 6.78 -7.25 -17.48
C GLU A 100 8.12 -7.40 -16.75
N GLU A 101 8.08 -7.67 -15.45
CA GLU A 101 9.24 -7.75 -14.55
C GLU A 101 10.04 -6.44 -14.41
N ARG A 102 9.59 -5.35 -15.06
CA ARG A 102 10.24 -4.03 -15.04
C ARG A 102 9.72 -3.12 -13.92
N CYS A 103 8.47 -3.32 -13.51
CA CYS A 103 7.80 -2.44 -12.56
C CYS A 103 7.88 -3.02 -11.14
N PRO A 104 8.48 -2.33 -10.16
CA PRO A 104 8.34 -2.72 -8.77
C PRO A 104 6.87 -2.66 -8.33
N ILE A 105 6.48 -3.59 -7.47
CA ILE A 105 5.17 -3.60 -6.82
C ILE A 105 5.30 -2.99 -5.42
N VAL A 106 4.48 -1.98 -5.14
CA VAL A 106 4.29 -1.45 -3.81
C VAL A 106 3.04 -2.07 -3.17
N ASP A 107 3.26 -2.99 -2.23
CA ASP A 107 2.20 -3.52 -1.37
C ASP A 107 2.03 -2.58 -0.17
N THR A 108 0.93 -1.83 -0.17
CA THR A 108 0.71 -0.73 0.76
C THR A 108 -0.29 -1.15 1.82
N PHE A 109 0.19 -1.37 3.04
CA PHE A 109 -0.66 -1.60 4.19
C PHE A 109 -0.95 -0.29 4.93
N TRP A 110 -2.24 -0.04 5.15
CA TRP A 110 -2.81 1.08 5.88
C TRP A 110 -4.33 0.94 6.04
N GLN A 111 -4.93 1.87 6.79
CA GLN A 111 -6.34 1.87 7.15
C GLN A 111 -6.93 3.28 7.04
N THR A 112 -8.26 3.40 7.08
CA THR A 112 -8.97 4.70 7.11
C THR A 112 -8.43 5.60 8.22
N GLU A 113 -8.24 5.02 9.39
CA GLU A 113 -7.77 5.63 10.63
C GLU A 113 -6.33 6.12 10.54
N THR A 114 -5.54 5.56 9.63
CA THR A 114 -4.13 5.93 9.46
C THR A 114 -3.92 7.07 8.48
N GLY A 115 -4.94 7.39 7.66
CA GLY A 115 -4.93 8.47 6.67
C GLY A 115 -4.05 8.24 5.43
N GLY A 116 -2.96 7.47 5.56
CA GLY A 116 -2.04 7.15 4.47
C GLY A 116 -1.20 5.91 4.77
N HIS A 117 -0.23 5.60 3.89
CA HIS A 117 0.57 4.37 3.97
C HIS A 117 1.34 4.31 5.30
N VAL A 118 1.27 3.15 5.98
CA VAL A 118 2.01 2.94 7.25
C VAL A 118 3.07 1.87 7.15
N LEU A 119 2.85 0.81 6.36
CA LEU A 119 3.89 -0.13 5.94
C LEU A 119 3.85 -0.24 4.41
N THR A 120 4.98 -0.01 3.74
CA THR A 120 5.06 -0.11 2.28
C THR A 120 6.52 -0.14 1.81
N PRO A 121 6.86 -0.90 0.75
CA PRO A 121 8.18 -0.81 0.14
C PRO A 121 8.34 0.53 -0.60
N LEU A 122 9.54 1.09 -0.54
CA LEU A 122 9.90 2.23 -1.37
C LEU A 122 10.40 1.70 -2.73
N PRO A 123 9.74 2.07 -3.84
CA PRO A 123 10.05 1.48 -5.15
C PRO A 123 11.49 1.78 -5.53
N PHE A 124 12.18 0.77 -6.10
CA PHE A 124 13.60 0.82 -6.48
C PHE A 124 14.62 0.93 -5.33
N ALA A 125 14.17 0.92 -4.08
CA ALA A 125 15.04 0.91 -2.91
C ALA A 125 14.85 -0.32 -2.03
N THR A 126 13.60 -0.76 -1.88
CA THR A 126 13.25 -1.91 -1.06
C THR A 126 13.23 -3.20 -1.89
N PRO A 127 13.94 -4.27 -1.47
CA PRO A 127 13.78 -5.59 -2.06
C PRO A 127 12.34 -6.09 -1.97
N MET A 128 11.81 -6.62 -3.06
CA MET A 128 10.43 -7.11 -3.10
C MET A 128 10.32 -8.54 -2.57
N LYS A 129 9.38 -8.77 -1.65
CA LYS A 129 8.95 -10.10 -1.19
C LYS A 129 7.46 -10.25 -1.47
N PRO A 130 7.02 -11.22 -2.30
CA PRO A 130 5.60 -11.39 -2.63
C PRO A 130 4.70 -11.50 -1.38
N GLY A 131 3.66 -10.66 -1.32
CA GLY A 131 2.71 -10.62 -0.21
C GLY A 131 3.22 -9.96 1.08
N SER A 132 4.36 -9.26 1.05
CA SER A 132 4.88 -8.48 2.18
C SER A 132 4.73 -6.99 1.93
N ALA A 133 4.18 -6.28 2.93
CA ALA A 133 4.20 -4.82 2.99
C ALA A 133 5.58 -4.23 3.37
N THR A 134 6.55 -5.10 3.68
CA THR A 134 7.97 -4.79 3.98
C THR A 134 8.19 -3.92 5.22
N PHE A 135 8.55 -2.64 5.04
CA PHE A 135 9.08 -1.75 6.05
C PHE A 135 8.06 -0.68 6.46
N PRO A 136 8.19 -0.09 7.67
CA PRO A 136 7.37 1.03 8.05
C PRO A 136 7.66 2.25 7.18
N PHE A 137 6.66 3.12 7.04
CA PHE A 137 6.82 4.40 6.37
C PHE A 137 7.38 5.46 7.34
N PHE A 138 7.76 6.62 6.81
CA PHE A 138 8.40 7.66 7.62
C PHE A 138 7.52 8.11 8.79
N GLY A 139 8.10 8.15 10.00
CA GLY A 139 7.42 8.54 11.24
C GLY A 139 6.56 7.45 11.89
N VAL A 140 6.39 6.29 11.23
CA VAL A 140 5.67 5.14 11.78
C VAL A 140 6.63 4.23 12.53
N VAL A 141 6.27 3.88 13.76
CA VAL A 141 7.06 2.99 14.62
C VAL A 141 6.18 1.81 15.03
N PRO A 142 6.23 0.69 14.28
CA PRO A 142 5.44 -0.50 14.59
C PRO A 142 6.04 -1.30 15.74
N ALA A 143 5.17 -2.01 16.45
CA ALA A 143 5.53 -3.07 17.38
C ALA A 143 4.51 -4.21 17.26
N VAL A 144 4.91 -5.40 17.70
CA VAL A 144 4.02 -6.56 17.81
C VAL A 144 3.89 -6.88 19.29
N LEU A 145 2.68 -6.84 19.82
CA LEU A 145 2.41 -7.17 21.23
C LEU A 145 1.74 -8.53 21.36
N ASP A 146 2.03 -9.25 22.44
CA ASP A 146 1.25 -10.43 22.82
C ASP A 146 -0.09 -10.05 23.48
N GLU A 147 -0.81 -11.02 24.03
CA GLU A 147 -2.08 -10.75 24.73
C GLU A 147 -1.92 -10.02 26.07
N SER A 148 -0.75 -10.13 26.71
CA SER A 148 -0.43 -9.44 27.95
C SER A 148 0.02 -7.99 27.75
N GLY A 149 0.35 -7.62 26.50
CA GLY A 149 0.82 -6.29 26.15
C GLY A 149 2.34 -6.17 26.09
N GLU A 150 3.05 -7.29 26.19
CA GLU A 150 4.51 -7.33 26.09
C GLU A 150 4.95 -7.30 24.62
N GLU A 151 5.99 -6.53 24.33
CA GLU A 151 6.54 -6.38 22.98
C GLU A 151 7.35 -7.62 22.62
N LEU A 152 7.02 -8.23 21.47
CA LEU A 152 7.69 -9.40 20.94
C LEU A 152 8.82 -8.98 19.99
N GLU A 153 10.00 -9.52 20.22
CA GLU A 153 11.16 -9.31 19.35
C GLU A 153 11.25 -10.35 18.23
N GLY A 154 11.82 -9.96 17.09
CA GLY A 154 12.08 -10.89 15.99
C GLY A 154 10.81 -11.35 15.27
N GLU A 155 10.86 -12.57 14.69
CA GLU A 155 9.73 -13.14 13.98
C GLU A 155 8.67 -13.60 14.98
N ALA A 156 7.58 -12.83 15.07
CA ALA A 156 6.56 -12.99 16.09
C ALA A 156 5.16 -12.76 15.54
N GLU A 157 4.18 -13.41 16.17
CA GLU A 157 2.77 -13.28 15.85
C GLU A 157 2.01 -12.66 17.02
N GLY A 158 1.38 -11.52 16.79
CA GLY A 158 0.69 -10.76 17.83
C GLY A 158 -0.06 -9.55 17.27
N TYR A 159 -0.49 -8.66 18.15
CA TYR A 159 -1.21 -7.44 17.77
C TYR A 159 -0.25 -6.45 17.13
N LEU A 160 -0.52 -6.06 15.87
CA LEU A 160 0.19 -4.95 15.25
C LEU A 160 -0.29 -3.64 15.87
N VAL A 161 0.65 -2.91 16.46
CA VAL A 161 0.41 -1.61 17.09
C VAL A 161 1.43 -0.58 16.63
N PHE A 162 1.15 0.70 16.88
CA PHE A 162 2.10 1.79 16.64
C PHE A 162 2.42 2.52 17.95
N LYS A 163 3.74 2.69 18.22
CA LYS A 163 4.29 3.22 19.48
C LYS A 163 4.12 4.73 19.65
N GLN A 164 3.87 5.45 18.56
CA GLN A 164 3.79 6.90 18.55
C GLN A 164 2.84 7.40 17.46
N PRO A 165 2.28 8.61 17.58
CA PRO A 165 1.47 9.20 16.53
C PRO A 165 2.31 9.60 15.31
N TRP A 166 1.66 9.59 14.14
CA TRP A 166 2.20 10.11 12.87
C TRP A 166 1.29 11.24 12.36
N PRO A 167 1.73 12.06 11.37
CA PRO A 167 0.94 13.21 10.94
C PRO A 167 -0.47 12.88 10.43
N GLY A 168 -0.64 11.75 9.74
CA GLY A 168 -1.88 11.32 9.10
C GLY A 168 -2.91 10.60 9.99
N ILE A 169 -2.58 10.29 11.25
CA ILE A 169 -3.50 9.57 12.15
C ILE A 169 -4.81 10.36 12.34
N MET A 170 -5.95 9.67 12.29
CA MET A 170 -7.25 10.24 12.60
C MET A 170 -7.25 10.87 14.00
N ARG A 171 -8.10 11.89 14.19
CA ARG A 171 -8.12 12.66 15.45
C ARG A 171 -9.21 12.23 16.41
N THR A 172 -10.31 11.69 15.89
CA THR A 172 -11.48 11.28 16.68
C THR A 172 -12.47 10.50 15.80
N VAL A 173 -13.48 9.90 16.41
CA VAL A 173 -14.71 9.47 15.74
C VAL A 173 -15.72 10.61 15.91
N TYR A 174 -16.35 11.05 14.80
CA TYR A 174 -17.23 12.22 14.81
C TYR A 174 -18.31 12.14 15.90
N LYS A 175 -18.34 13.15 16.78
CA LYS A 175 -19.24 13.24 17.95
C LYS A 175 -19.12 12.07 18.95
N ASN A 176 -18.01 11.32 18.92
CA ASN A 176 -17.80 10.16 19.78
C ASN A 176 -16.33 9.92 20.13
N GLN A 177 -15.73 10.84 20.89
CA GLN A 177 -14.35 10.73 21.38
C GLN A 177 -14.12 9.49 22.25
N GLN A 178 -15.10 9.11 23.07
CA GLN A 178 -15.00 7.93 23.93
C GLN A 178 -14.82 6.65 23.12
N ARG A 179 -15.55 6.50 22.00
CA ARG A 179 -15.36 5.36 21.09
C ARG A 179 -13.99 5.35 20.45
N PHE A 180 -13.45 6.51 20.07
CA PHE A 180 -12.09 6.62 19.53
C PHE A 180 -11.06 6.08 20.54
N GLU A 181 -11.12 6.54 21.79
CA GLU A 181 -10.19 6.08 22.84
C GLU A 181 -10.37 4.58 23.14
N ALA A 182 -11.61 4.14 23.33
CA ALA A 182 -11.94 2.76 23.65
C ALA A 182 -11.51 1.77 22.55
N THR A 183 -11.68 2.16 21.28
CA THR A 183 -11.39 1.25 20.14
C THR A 183 -9.90 1.13 19.88
N TYR A 184 -9.16 2.24 19.94
CA TYR A 184 -7.80 2.30 19.38
C TYR A 184 -6.69 2.41 20.43
N PHE A 185 -7.00 2.80 21.68
CA PHE A 185 -5.97 3.11 22.68
C PHE A 185 -6.18 2.41 24.04
N GLN A 186 -7.40 1.95 24.34
CA GLN A 186 -7.71 1.38 25.65
C GLN A 186 -7.08 -0.01 25.88
N LYS A 187 -6.95 -0.83 24.83
CA LYS A 187 -6.45 -2.21 24.96
C LYS A 187 -4.99 -2.26 25.39
N PHE A 188 -4.15 -1.41 24.80
CA PHE A 188 -2.73 -1.31 25.11
C PHE A 188 -2.37 0.17 25.33
N PRO A 189 -2.43 0.66 26.59
CA PRO A 189 -2.13 2.05 26.90
C PRO A 189 -0.74 2.47 26.38
N GLY A 190 -0.68 3.63 25.73
CA GLY A 190 0.55 4.13 25.09
C GLY A 190 0.72 3.70 23.62
N TYR A 191 -0.14 2.83 23.11
CA TYR A 191 -0.09 2.35 21.73
C TYR A 191 -1.39 2.67 20.97
N TYR A 192 -1.28 2.86 19.66
CA TYR A 192 -2.41 2.77 18.74
C TYR A 192 -2.57 1.30 18.27
N VAL A 193 -3.75 0.72 18.43
CA VAL A 193 -4.07 -0.64 18.02
C VAL A 193 -4.75 -0.66 16.66
N THR A 194 -4.14 -1.34 15.69
CA THR A 194 -4.67 -1.41 14.31
C THR A 194 -5.95 -2.22 14.20
N GLY A 195 -6.13 -3.24 15.05
CA GLY A 195 -7.24 -4.19 14.94
C GLY A 195 -7.06 -5.23 13.83
N ASP A 196 -5.98 -5.16 13.06
CA ASP A 196 -5.54 -6.26 12.21
C ASP A 196 -5.00 -7.39 13.10
N GLY A 197 -5.52 -8.60 12.90
CA GLY A 197 -5.32 -9.76 13.78
C GLY A 197 -3.87 -10.21 13.93
N LYS A 198 -3.66 -11.19 14.82
CA LYS A 198 -2.38 -11.80 15.18
C LYS A 198 -1.49 -11.98 13.94
N SER A 199 -0.44 -11.17 13.86
CA SER A 199 0.38 -10.94 12.68
C SER A 199 1.34 -12.12 12.40
N SER A 200 0.85 -13.19 11.79
CA SER A 200 1.71 -14.14 11.04
C SER A 200 1.59 -13.97 9.53
N GLN A 201 0.46 -13.43 9.03
CA GLN A 201 0.20 -13.39 7.57
C GLN A 201 0.82 -12.19 6.83
N ARG A 202 1.09 -11.07 7.51
CA ARG A 202 1.71 -9.90 6.89
C ARG A 202 3.15 -9.86 7.33
N ASN A 203 4.01 -10.58 6.61
CA ASN A 203 5.46 -10.68 6.81
C ASN A 203 6.12 -9.29 6.89
N PHE A 204 5.96 -8.59 8.01
CA PHE A 204 6.80 -7.48 8.42
C PHE A 204 8.19 -8.06 8.60
N ASP A 205 9.19 -7.51 7.91
CA ASP A 205 10.55 -8.02 8.05
C ASP A 205 11.12 -7.49 9.38
N SER A 206 10.77 -8.17 10.47
CA SER A 206 11.09 -7.81 11.85
C SER A 206 12.58 -7.75 12.15
N LYS A 207 13.42 -8.25 11.22
CA LYS A 207 14.88 -8.11 11.26
C LYS A 207 15.37 -6.66 11.26
N ILE A 208 14.50 -5.66 10.97
CA ILE A 208 14.87 -4.24 10.92
C ILE A 208 14.04 -3.41 11.93
N LEU A 209 13.96 -3.87 13.18
CA LEU A 209 13.46 -3.05 14.29
C LEU A 209 14.54 -2.15 14.93
N SER A 210 15.82 -2.29 14.56
CA SER A 210 16.84 -1.36 15.06
C SER A 210 16.75 -0.01 14.32
N TYR A 211 16.50 1.05 15.08
CA TYR A 211 16.39 2.43 14.62
C TYR A 211 17.59 2.87 13.75
N GLU A 212 18.80 2.38 14.04
CA GLU A 212 20.02 2.69 13.26
C GLU A 212 19.95 2.17 11.83
N THR A 213 19.52 0.92 11.63
CA THR A 213 19.42 0.33 10.29
C THR A 213 18.34 1.02 9.46
N TYR A 214 17.21 1.37 10.08
CA TYR A 214 16.12 2.10 9.44
C TYR A 214 16.52 3.54 9.08
N PHE A 215 17.24 4.24 9.96
CA PHE A 215 17.70 5.61 9.72
C PHE A 215 18.74 5.67 8.58
N LEU A 216 19.71 4.75 8.56
CA LEU A 216 20.70 4.65 7.49
C LEU A 216 20.05 4.28 6.14
N PHE A 217 19.09 3.35 6.14
CA PHE A 217 18.33 2.99 4.94
C PHE A 217 17.56 4.20 4.37
N ASN A 218 16.87 4.96 5.22
CA ASN A 218 16.12 6.14 4.77
C ASN A 218 17.02 7.26 4.21
N LEU A 219 18.18 7.52 4.84
CA LEU A 219 19.15 8.50 4.35
C LEU A 219 19.68 8.16 2.95
N GLU A 220 19.84 6.88 2.63
CA GLU A 220 20.33 6.45 1.32
C GLU A 220 19.25 6.56 0.23
N ILE A 221 17.98 6.38 0.57
CA ILE A 221 16.84 6.55 -0.34
C ILE A 221 16.63 8.01 -0.72
N PHE A 222 16.70 8.92 0.25
CA PHE A 222 16.54 10.36 0.00
C PHE A 222 17.54 10.91 -1.03
N LYS A 223 18.71 10.29 -1.17
CA LYS A 223 19.71 10.65 -2.20
C LYS A 223 19.34 10.16 -3.61
N ARG A 224 18.48 9.15 -3.75
CA ARG A 224 18.15 8.50 -5.04
C ARG A 224 16.83 8.97 -5.67
N VAL A 225 15.91 9.57 -4.91
CA VAL A 225 14.58 9.95 -5.41
C VAL A 225 14.50 11.45 -5.72
N ARG A 226 14.92 11.84 -6.93
CA ARG A 226 14.50 13.10 -7.58
C ARG A 226 14.14 12.82 -9.04
N SER A 227 12.86 12.89 -9.39
CA SER A 227 12.43 12.93 -10.78
C SER A 227 11.22 13.86 -10.95
N PRO A 228 11.28 14.87 -11.82
CA PRO A 228 10.28 15.94 -11.94
C PRO A 228 9.20 15.65 -13.01
N HIS A 229 8.89 14.40 -13.33
CA HIS A 229 8.00 14.10 -14.45
C HIS A 229 6.53 13.98 -14.07
N ILE A 230 5.68 14.53 -14.95
CA ILE A 230 4.21 14.42 -14.97
C ILE A 230 3.81 12.99 -14.62
N CYS A 231 3.10 12.87 -13.51
CA CYS A 231 2.85 11.60 -12.85
C CYS A 231 1.38 11.24 -13.08
N THR A 232 1.13 10.34 -14.04
CA THR A 232 -0.24 9.86 -14.32
C THR A 232 -0.53 8.62 -13.46
N PHE A 233 -1.52 8.72 -12.57
CA PHE A 233 -2.01 7.63 -11.72
C PHE A 233 -3.33 7.07 -12.24
N LEU A 234 -3.44 5.75 -12.35
CA LEU A 234 -4.73 5.07 -12.48
C LEU A 234 -4.98 4.31 -11.19
N LEU A 235 -6.13 4.58 -10.56
CA LEU A 235 -6.60 3.84 -9.39
C LEU A 235 -7.77 2.95 -9.71
#